data_AF-A0A965CZ12-F1
#
_entry.id   AF-A0A965CZ12-F1
#
_cell.length_a   1.000
_cell.length_b   1.000
_cell.length_c   1.000
_cell.angle_alpha   90.00
_cell.angle_beta   90.00
_cell.angle_gamma   90.00
#
_symmetry.space_group_name_H-M   'P 1'
#
loop_
_entity.id
_entity.type
_entity.pdbx_description
1 polymer ?
#
loop_
_entity_poly.entity_id
_entity_poly.type
_entity_poly.pdbx_seq_one_letter_code
_entity_poly.pdbx_strand_id
1 'polypeptide(L)'
;VALSTAGITGLTEIQLNAIDTLSSAQRQAVTTAQIASFSPESFGSMGAGISQLTSQQIGAIPTAGIAVLGSRALSNIQSSQVSGLRTDQLAALTTAQIPFLTTTVLNNLSSNQLRAIEAEDIAALTTAQVQGLSTRSLASLTTQQVRSVETVDLKTLSSAQLSALSSAQVVALSVDQLVPIDNTQGLGLNTQAIAALSFEQLMAFPLTTSAQYRAITTTQIAAWPREVMGTNIWLYAQPNLSSSQLGALSTSAIAALTLTPALCALMLHPAAQHKPNRFMKGFFDRFNSAFGAFTHGYVKSTGVLIRRALLVALTFAVLLVAIYGLLKTRPTALVPDEDQGYMFAVVQLPPAASLERTNAAVDLFTNIALKTNGVAGVASLSGFNLLTGLTTSYNATAFIRLKPWHERGPAESAPAILRQLMGAANGAIKDANVLIFNPPPIRGLGTAGGFEFILQDRAGGDA
;
A
#
# COMPACT_ATOMS: atom_id res chain seq x y z
N VAL A 1 33.03 -20.65 49.65
CA VAL A 1 34.30 -20.86 48.92
C VAL A 1 33.94 -20.96 47.44
N ALA A 2 34.51 -20.09 46.61
CA ALA A 2 34.16 -20.01 45.19
C ALA A 2 34.78 -21.21 44.44
N LEU A 3 34.01 -21.87 43.55
CA LEU A 3 34.44 -23.09 42.86
C LEU A 3 35.53 -22.83 41.81
N SER A 4 36.50 -23.73 41.63
CA SER A 4 37.50 -23.59 40.56
C SER A 4 36.84 -23.70 39.17
N THR A 5 37.49 -23.19 38.12
CA THR A 5 37.02 -23.30 36.72
C THR A 5 36.75 -24.76 36.31
N ALA A 6 37.55 -25.71 36.83
CA ALA A 6 37.34 -27.15 36.66
C ALA A 6 36.20 -27.72 37.52
N GLY A 7 35.93 -27.16 38.70
CA GLY A 7 34.76 -27.49 39.52
C GLY A 7 33.45 -27.02 38.90
N ILE A 8 33.49 -25.96 38.08
CA ILE A 8 32.35 -25.44 37.31
C ILE A 8 32.05 -26.33 36.09
N THR A 9 33.06 -27.00 35.52
CA THR A 9 32.86 -27.94 34.41
C THR A 9 32.21 -29.28 34.84
N GLY A 10 32.11 -29.55 36.15
CA GLY A 10 31.56 -30.77 36.72
C GLY A 10 30.27 -30.61 37.52
N LEU A 11 29.54 -29.50 37.37
CA LEU A 11 28.27 -29.27 38.08
C LEU A 11 27.19 -30.23 37.53
N THR A 12 26.77 -31.23 38.30
CA THR A 12 25.57 -32.04 38.01
C THR A 12 24.44 -31.73 39.00
N GLU A 13 23.24 -31.52 38.46
CA GLU A 13 21.89 -31.47 39.06
C GLU A 13 21.57 -30.51 40.23
N ILE A 14 22.52 -30.04 41.06
CA ILE A 14 22.18 -29.28 42.29
C ILE A 14 22.62 -27.78 42.28
N GLN A 15 23.33 -27.29 41.26
CA GLN A 15 24.09 -26.03 41.37
C GLN A 15 23.64 -24.83 40.50
N LEU A 16 22.40 -24.78 39.99
CA LEU A 16 21.86 -23.55 39.38
C LEU A 16 21.44 -22.50 40.44
N ASN A 17 21.13 -22.94 41.66
CA ASN A 17 20.83 -22.04 42.80
C ASN A 17 22.07 -21.40 43.42
N ALA A 18 23.29 -21.84 43.04
CA ALA A 18 24.55 -21.28 43.51
C ALA A 18 25.08 -20.14 42.62
N ILE A 19 24.40 -19.80 41.51
CA ILE A 19 24.88 -18.79 40.56
C ILE A 19 25.05 -17.39 41.20
N ASP A 20 24.22 -17.09 42.20
CA ASP A 20 24.28 -15.88 43.04
C ASP A 20 25.55 -15.82 43.90
N THR A 21 26.23 -16.96 44.11
CA THR A 21 27.45 -17.08 44.91
C THR A 21 28.73 -17.18 44.07
N LEU A 22 28.61 -17.26 42.75
CA LEU A 22 29.75 -17.30 41.82
C LEU A 22 30.33 -15.88 41.59
N SER A 23 31.62 -15.79 41.28
CA SER A 23 32.23 -14.56 40.78
C SER A 23 31.87 -14.30 39.32
N SER A 24 32.10 -13.08 38.82
CA SER A 24 31.90 -12.73 37.40
C SER A 24 32.74 -13.60 36.47
N ALA A 25 34.00 -13.87 36.82
CA ALA A 25 34.89 -14.74 36.05
C ALA A 25 34.40 -16.21 36.03
N GLN A 26 33.86 -16.69 37.15
CA GLN A 26 33.31 -18.05 37.26
C GLN A 26 32.03 -18.22 36.43
N ARG A 27 31.16 -17.20 36.41
CA ARG A 27 29.99 -17.22 35.54
C ARG A 27 30.39 -17.21 34.07
N GLN A 28 31.40 -16.44 33.67
CA GLN A 28 31.91 -16.44 32.29
C GLN A 28 32.56 -17.78 31.89
N ALA A 29 33.08 -18.55 32.84
CA ALA A 29 33.62 -19.87 32.58
C ALA A 29 32.56 -20.95 32.30
N VAL A 30 31.28 -20.71 32.64
CA VAL A 30 30.18 -21.59 32.24
C VAL A 30 29.91 -21.40 30.75
N THR A 31 30.29 -22.38 29.94
CA THR A 31 30.13 -22.31 28.47
C THR A 31 28.66 -22.48 28.06
N THR A 32 28.33 -21.98 26.86
CA THR A 32 27.00 -22.17 26.27
C THR A 32 26.67 -23.65 26.03
N ALA A 33 27.67 -24.48 25.68
CA ALA A 33 27.50 -25.92 25.53
C ALA A 33 27.09 -26.61 26.85
N GLN A 34 27.66 -26.16 27.98
CA GLN A 34 27.30 -26.69 29.30
C GLN A 34 25.87 -26.32 29.69
N ILE A 35 25.48 -25.07 29.49
CA ILE A 35 24.10 -24.63 29.76
C ILE A 35 23.11 -25.43 28.92
N ALA A 36 23.41 -25.65 27.64
CA ALA A 36 22.56 -26.44 26.76
C ALA A 36 22.45 -27.92 27.18
N SER A 37 23.42 -28.44 27.96
CA SER A 37 23.45 -29.82 28.43
C SER A 37 22.73 -30.08 29.76
N PHE A 38 22.30 -29.03 30.47
CA PHE A 38 21.56 -29.19 31.73
C PHE A 38 20.12 -29.70 31.49
N SER A 39 19.63 -30.53 32.40
CA SER A 39 18.24 -30.99 32.39
C SER A 39 17.28 -29.79 32.51
N PRO A 40 16.15 -29.79 31.77
CA PRO A 40 15.15 -28.72 31.83
C PRO A 40 14.76 -28.34 33.26
N GLU A 41 14.52 -29.32 34.13
CA GLU A 41 14.06 -29.15 35.52
C GLU A 41 15.00 -28.27 36.35
N SER A 42 16.30 -28.27 36.03
CA SER A 42 17.29 -27.45 36.74
C SER A 42 17.05 -25.95 36.57
N PHE A 43 16.44 -25.54 35.46
CA PHE A 43 16.10 -24.14 35.22
C PHE A 43 14.88 -23.69 36.05
N GLY A 44 14.02 -24.62 36.47
CA GLY A 44 12.82 -24.28 37.23
C GLY A 44 13.09 -23.79 38.65
N SER A 45 14.22 -24.19 39.24
CA SER A 45 14.64 -23.65 40.55
C SER A 45 15.38 -22.30 40.46
N MET A 46 15.68 -21.83 39.24
CA MET A 46 16.44 -20.60 39.04
C MET A 46 15.65 -19.38 39.57
N GLY A 47 16.31 -18.60 40.42
CA GLY A 47 15.77 -17.37 41.01
C GLY A 47 16.32 -16.11 40.34
N ALA A 48 16.66 -15.11 41.16
CA ALA A 48 17.15 -13.82 40.68
C ALA A 48 18.51 -13.89 39.96
N GLY A 49 19.26 -14.97 40.14
CA GLY A 49 20.57 -15.18 39.53
C GLY A 49 20.59 -15.26 38.01
N ILE A 50 19.44 -15.40 37.35
CA ILE A 50 19.33 -15.26 35.89
C ILE A 50 19.83 -13.88 35.40
N SER A 51 19.71 -12.84 36.23
CA SER A 51 20.25 -11.49 35.98
C SER A 51 21.78 -11.46 35.84
N GLN A 52 22.45 -12.51 36.31
CA GLN A 52 23.91 -12.63 36.31
C GLN A 52 24.45 -13.37 35.08
N LEU A 53 23.57 -13.95 34.26
CA LEU A 53 23.94 -14.61 33.01
C LEU A 53 24.20 -13.60 31.89
N THR A 54 25.12 -13.93 31.00
CA THR A 54 25.33 -13.16 29.75
C THR A 54 24.22 -13.45 28.74
N SER A 55 24.02 -12.58 27.75
CA SER A 55 23.07 -12.82 26.66
C SER A 55 23.37 -14.12 25.90
N GLN A 56 24.64 -14.45 25.65
CA GLN A 56 25.03 -15.70 25.00
C GLN A 56 24.61 -16.93 25.82
N GLN A 57 24.73 -16.85 27.14
CA GLN A 57 24.32 -17.93 28.06
C GLN A 57 22.81 -18.08 28.15
N ILE A 58 22.06 -16.97 28.16
CA ILE A 58 20.60 -16.98 28.08
C ILE A 58 20.15 -17.64 26.77
N GLY A 59 20.79 -17.26 25.67
CA GLY A 59 20.56 -17.88 24.37
C GLY A 59 20.96 -19.35 24.32
N ALA A 60 21.70 -19.89 25.29
CA ALA A 60 22.04 -21.31 25.34
C ALA A 60 21.04 -22.16 26.13
N ILE A 61 20.11 -21.55 26.89
CA ILE A 61 19.09 -22.29 27.64
C ILE A 61 18.16 -23.04 26.66
N PRO A 62 17.98 -24.37 26.78
CA PRO A 62 17.06 -25.11 25.92
C PRO A 62 15.62 -24.60 26.06
N THR A 63 14.80 -24.71 25.02
CA THR A 63 13.39 -24.30 25.05
C THR A 63 12.60 -24.98 26.17
N ALA A 64 12.86 -26.26 26.43
CA ALA A 64 12.29 -26.99 27.57
C ALA A 64 12.71 -26.39 28.93
N GLY A 65 13.91 -25.83 29.04
CA GLY A 65 14.36 -25.11 30.23
C GLY A 65 13.65 -23.76 30.42
N ILE A 66 13.36 -23.06 29.32
CA ILE A 66 12.57 -21.81 29.33
C ILE A 66 11.14 -22.09 29.83
N ALA A 67 10.51 -23.16 29.35
CA ALA A 67 9.14 -23.55 29.70
C ALA A 67 8.94 -23.82 31.21
N VAL A 68 10.02 -24.13 31.95
CA VAL A 68 9.94 -24.39 33.39
C VAL A 68 10.46 -23.25 34.27
N LEU A 69 10.95 -22.14 33.70
CA LEU A 69 11.44 -20.99 34.48
C LEU A 69 10.40 -20.47 35.48
N GLY A 70 10.83 -20.31 36.74
CA GLY A 70 9.99 -19.74 37.79
C GLY A 70 9.76 -18.23 37.63
N SER A 71 8.69 -17.74 38.26
CA SER A 71 8.33 -16.31 38.29
C SER A 71 9.44 -15.39 38.81
N ARG A 72 10.23 -15.87 39.77
CA ARG A 72 11.37 -15.13 40.32
C ARG A 72 12.49 -14.95 39.30
N ALA A 73 12.75 -15.91 38.43
CA ALA A 73 13.69 -15.72 37.33
C ALA A 73 13.14 -14.72 36.31
N LEU A 74 11.91 -14.94 35.83
CA LEU A 74 11.29 -14.11 34.79
C LEU A 74 11.25 -12.63 35.16
N SER A 75 10.92 -12.33 36.42
CA SER A 75 10.88 -10.96 36.96
C SER A 75 12.26 -10.31 37.14
N ASN A 76 13.35 -11.09 37.08
CA ASN A 76 14.73 -10.61 37.24
C ASN A 76 15.54 -10.60 35.93
N ILE A 77 14.95 -10.96 34.79
CA ILE A 77 15.61 -10.78 33.48
C ILE A 77 15.81 -9.27 33.23
N GLN A 78 17.04 -8.87 32.88
CA GLN A 78 17.39 -7.48 32.57
C GLN A 78 17.56 -7.29 31.06
N SER A 79 17.59 -6.03 30.61
CA SER A 79 17.71 -5.68 29.18
C SER A 79 18.95 -6.26 28.50
N SER A 80 20.06 -6.42 29.23
CA SER A 80 21.29 -7.05 28.73
C SER A 80 21.07 -8.51 28.33
N GLN A 81 20.24 -9.26 29.06
CA GLN A 81 19.90 -10.65 28.75
C GLN A 81 18.93 -10.79 27.57
N VAL A 82 18.01 -9.83 27.39
CA VAL A 82 16.95 -9.90 26.37
C VAL A 82 17.50 -10.05 24.96
N SER A 83 18.66 -9.45 24.66
CA SER A 83 19.33 -9.59 23.36
C SER A 83 19.73 -11.03 23.02
N GLY A 84 19.85 -11.89 24.04
CA GLY A 84 20.20 -13.30 23.90
C GLY A 84 19.01 -14.24 23.70
N LEU A 85 17.79 -13.79 24.01
CA LEU A 85 16.59 -14.62 23.86
C LEU A 85 16.32 -14.89 22.38
N ARG A 86 16.20 -16.15 22.01
CA ARG A 86 15.83 -16.53 20.65
C ARG A 86 14.31 -16.58 20.48
N THR A 87 13.84 -16.57 19.23
CA THR A 87 12.40 -16.62 18.93
C THR A 87 11.76 -17.96 19.31
N ASP A 88 12.48 -19.08 19.19
CA ASP A 88 12.02 -20.40 19.64
C ASP A 88 11.92 -20.50 21.17
N GLN A 89 12.79 -19.78 21.90
CA GLN A 89 12.70 -19.67 23.36
C GLN A 89 11.48 -18.85 23.79
N LEU A 90 11.17 -17.77 23.10
CA LEU A 90 9.99 -16.95 23.40
C LEU A 90 8.69 -17.70 23.11
N ALA A 91 8.62 -18.46 22.01
CA ALA A 91 7.49 -19.33 21.71
C ALA A 91 7.37 -20.54 22.66
N ALA A 92 8.40 -20.85 23.43
CA ALA A 92 8.39 -21.91 24.42
C ALA A 92 7.99 -21.42 25.83
N LEU A 93 7.76 -20.13 26.02
CA LEU A 93 7.15 -19.63 27.24
C LEU A 93 5.72 -20.17 27.34
N THR A 94 5.32 -20.52 28.54
CA THR A 94 3.94 -20.86 28.83
C THR A 94 3.15 -19.57 29.09
N THR A 95 1.88 -19.58 28.76
CA THR A 95 0.96 -18.46 29.03
C THR A 95 0.93 -18.04 30.50
N ALA A 96 1.12 -18.99 31.43
CA ALA A 96 1.21 -18.72 32.87
C ALA A 96 2.49 -17.97 33.29
N GLN A 97 3.54 -17.97 32.46
CA GLN A 97 4.79 -17.27 32.71
C GLN A 97 4.74 -15.79 32.27
N ILE A 98 3.86 -15.45 31.32
CA ILE A 98 3.78 -14.11 30.72
C ILE A 98 3.56 -12.99 31.74
N PRO A 99 2.67 -13.12 32.74
CA PRO A 99 2.46 -12.07 33.75
C PRO A 99 3.71 -11.71 34.57
N PHE A 100 4.74 -12.57 34.59
CA PHE A 100 5.97 -12.34 35.34
C PHE A 100 7.07 -11.65 34.54
N LEU A 101 6.88 -11.42 33.24
CA LEU A 101 7.79 -10.62 32.42
C LEU A 101 7.66 -9.14 32.76
N THR A 102 8.76 -8.42 32.90
CA THR A 102 8.71 -6.98 33.17
C THR A 102 8.43 -6.19 31.88
N THR A 103 7.82 -5.01 32.00
CA THR A 103 7.66 -4.08 30.86
C THR A 103 9.01 -3.67 30.25
N THR A 104 10.06 -3.61 31.07
CA THR A 104 11.43 -3.42 30.60
C THR A 104 11.86 -4.54 29.65
N VAL A 105 11.58 -5.79 29.98
CA VAL A 105 11.88 -6.93 29.09
C VAL A 105 11.08 -6.81 27.80
N LEU A 106 9.76 -6.65 27.89
CA LEU A 106 8.87 -6.54 26.72
C LEU A 106 9.30 -5.41 25.76
N ASN A 107 9.71 -4.27 26.31
CA ASN A 107 10.18 -3.12 25.54
C ASN A 107 11.62 -3.20 25.05
N ASN A 108 12.40 -4.21 25.45
CA ASN A 108 13.74 -4.46 24.93
C ASN A 108 13.76 -5.58 23.86
N LEU A 109 12.65 -6.28 23.66
CA LEU A 109 12.53 -7.25 22.57
C LEU A 109 12.64 -6.54 21.21
N SER A 110 13.36 -7.17 20.29
CA SER A 110 13.36 -6.83 18.87
C SER A 110 11.99 -7.10 18.25
N SER A 111 11.73 -6.54 17.07
CA SER A 111 10.50 -6.78 16.33
C SER A 111 10.30 -8.26 15.96
N ASN A 112 11.37 -8.99 15.63
CA ASN A 112 11.29 -10.44 15.36
C ASN A 112 10.95 -11.24 16.61
N GLN A 113 11.53 -10.88 17.75
CA GLN A 113 11.23 -11.49 19.05
C GLN A 113 9.78 -11.21 19.47
N LEU A 114 9.30 -9.97 19.34
CA LEU A 114 7.89 -9.63 19.63
C LEU A 114 6.92 -10.42 18.75
N ARG A 115 7.22 -10.59 17.46
CA ARG A 115 6.39 -11.36 16.53
C ARG A 115 6.40 -12.87 16.77
N ALA A 116 7.38 -13.36 17.52
CA ALA A 116 7.46 -14.77 17.91
C ALA A 116 6.63 -15.10 19.16
N ILE A 117 6.18 -14.11 19.93
CA ILE A 117 5.25 -14.32 21.04
C ILE A 117 3.89 -14.73 20.46
N GLU A 118 3.28 -15.79 21.00
CA GLU A 118 2.01 -16.26 20.47
C GLU A 118 0.85 -15.30 20.81
N ALA A 119 -0.22 -15.33 20.03
CA ALA A 119 -1.36 -14.44 20.28
C ALA A 119 -2.03 -14.71 21.63
N GLU A 120 -2.06 -15.98 22.06
CA GLU A 120 -2.59 -16.41 23.36
C GLU A 120 -1.75 -15.84 24.51
N ASP A 121 -0.43 -15.77 24.34
CA ASP A 121 0.48 -15.15 25.31
C ASP A 121 0.32 -13.64 25.37
N ILE A 122 0.07 -12.97 24.24
CA ILE A 122 -0.27 -11.54 24.23
C ILE A 122 -1.58 -11.28 25.00
N ALA A 123 -2.56 -12.17 24.92
CA ALA A 123 -3.81 -12.06 25.68
C ALA A 123 -3.59 -12.25 27.20
N ALA A 124 -2.52 -12.95 27.60
CA ALA A 124 -2.16 -13.16 29.00
C ALA A 124 -1.30 -12.05 29.61
N LEU A 125 -0.98 -11.01 28.84
CA LEU A 125 -0.37 -9.80 29.41
C LEU A 125 -1.33 -9.17 30.41
N THR A 126 -0.78 -8.73 31.53
CA THR A 126 -1.53 -7.91 32.48
C THR A 126 -1.79 -6.52 31.90
N THR A 127 -2.86 -5.86 32.35
CA THR A 127 -3.17 -4.47 31.98
C THR A 127 -2.00 -3.51 32.21
N ALA A 128 -1.25 -3.69 33.31
CA ALA A 128 -0.06 -2.87 33.59
C ALA A 128 1.07 -3.12 32.58
N GLN A 129 1.22 -4.36 32.09
CA GLN A 129 2.19 -4.66 31.03
C GLN A 129 1.78 -4.01 29.72
N VAL A 130 0.52 -4.13 29.30
CA VAL A 130 0.00 -3.52 28.06
C VAL A 130 0.12 -2.00 28.11
N GLN A 131 -0.31 -1.37 29.20
CA GLN A 131 -0.17 0.08 29.41
C GLN A 131 1.30 0.53 29.36
N GLY A 132 2.23 -0.31 29.84
CA GLY A 132 3.66 -0.03 29.84
C GLY A 132 4.38 -0.31 28.51
N LEU A 133 3.71 -0.84 27.48
CA LEU A 133 4.34 -1.09 26.19
C LEU A 133 4.68 0.22 25.46
N SER A 134 5.89 0.29 24.91
CA SER A 134 6.30 1.43 24.08
C SER A 134 5.54 1.47 22.76
N THR A 135 5.45 2.65 22.15
CA THR A 135 4.91 2.84 20.78
C THR A 135 5.62 1.95 19.76
N ARG A 136 6.94 1.76 19.88
CA ARG A 136 7.74 0.85 19.05
C ARG A 136 7.31 -0.59 19.19
N SER A 137 7.07 -1.05 20.42
CA SER A 137 6.65 -2.41 20.71
C SER A 137 5.28 -2.69 20.10
N LEU A 138 4.31 -1.80 20.31
CA LEU A 138 2.97 -1.88 19.74
C LEU A 138 2.97 -1.90 18.21
N ALA A 139 3.74 -1.00 17.58
CA ALA A 139 3.89 -0.96 16.12
C ALA A 139 4.54 -2.23 15.54
N SER A 140 5.29 -2.99 16.36
CA SER A 140 5.97 -4.21 15.92
C SER A 140 5.08 -5.46 15.95
N LEU A 141 3.98 -5.44 16.72
CA LEU A 141 3.04 -6.54 16.85
C LEU A 141 2.37 -6.86 15.50
N THR A 142 2.00 -8.12 15.30
CA THR A 142 1.18 -8.53 14.16
C THR A 142 -0.29 -8.13 14.36
N THR A 143 -1.07 -8.15 13.29
CA THR A 143 -2.53 -7.93 13.36
C THR A 143 -3.24 -8.98 14.23
N GLN A 144 -2.77 -10.23 14.21
CA GLN A 144 -3.31 -11.31 15.04
C GLN A 144 -3.03 -11.09 16.53
N GLN A 145 -1.81 -10.64 16.87
CA GLN A 145 -1.44 -10.29 18.25
C GLN A 145 -2.21 -9.06 18.74
N VAL A 146 -2.38 -8.02 17.91
CA VAL A 146 -3.21 -6.85 18.29
C VAL A 146 -4.65 -7.25 18.53
N ARG A 147 -5.19 -8.18 17.73
CA ARG A 147 -6.55 -8.70 17.90
C ARG A 147 -6.72 -9.57 19.14
N SER A 148 -5.65 -10.11 19.74
CA SER A 148 -5.73 -10.87 20.99
C SER A 148 -5.62 -10.00 22.26
N VAL A 149 -5.29 -8.71 22.14
CA VAL A 149 -5.31 -7.79 23.28
C VAL A 149 -6.74 -7.63 23.81
N GLU A 150 -6.92 -7.80 25.11
CA GLU A 150 -8.24 -7.73 25.73
C GLU A 150 -8.83 -6.32 25.69
N THR A 151 -10.15 -6.22 25.68
CA THR A 151 -10.88 -4.94 25.64
C THR A 151 -10.56 -4.04 26.84
N VAL A 152 -10.34 -4.64 28.01
CA VAL A 152 -9.95 -3.94 29.24
C VAL A 152 -8.55 -3.31 29.12
N ASP A 153 -7.64 -3.96 28.39
CA ASP A 153 -6.26 -3.48 28.22
C ASP A 153 -6.17 -2.39 27.16
N LEU A 154 -6.89 -2.54 26.04
CA LEU A 154 -6.97 -1.51 25.00
C LEU A 154 -7.45 -0.17 25.53
N LYS A 155 -8.38 -0.20 26.50
CA LYS A 155 -8.87 1.00 27.19
C LYS A 155 -7.77 1.77 27.95
N THR A 156 -6.67 1.11 28.31
CA THR A 156 -5.59 1.75 29.09
C THR A 156 -4.51 2.42 28.23
N LEU A 157 -4.56 2.22 26.91
CA LEU A 157 -3.60 2.80 25.99
C LEU A 157 -3.76 4.32 25.88
N SER A 158 -2.63 5.02 25.88
CA SER A 158 -2.59 6.45 25.58
C SER A 158 -2.88 6.75 24.11
N SER A 159 -3.24 7.99 23.81
CA SER A 159 -3.41 8.45 22.42
C SER A 159 -2.14 8.27 21.57
N ALA A 160 -0.95 8.44 22.17
CA ALA A 160 0.33 8.21 21.50
C ALA A 160 0.55 6.73 21.14
N GLN A 161 0.18 5.82 22.05
CA GLN A 161 0.24 4.36 21.81
C GLN A 161 -0.73 3.93 20.72
N LEU A 162 -1.95 4.46 20.71
CA LEU A 162 -2.93 4.20 19.65
C LEU A 162 -2.49 4.76 18.29
N SER A 163 -1.86 5.94 18.28
CA SER A 163 -1.32 6.55 17.05
C SER A 163 -0.20 5.72 16.41
N ALA A 164 0.56 4.99 17.23
CA ALA A 164 1.65 4.15 16.78
C ALA A 164 1.19 2.85 16.10
N LEU A 165 -0.08 2.47 16.26
CA LEU A 165 -0.64 1.33 15.52
C LEU A 165 -0.71 1.66 14.03
N SER A 166 -0.28 0.70 13.21
CA SER A 166 -0.46 0.75 11.76
C SER A 166 -1.94 0.67 11.39
N SER A 167 -2.31 1.19 10.21
CA SER A 167 -3.68 1.09 9.69
C SER A 167 -4.17 -0.37 9.63
N ALA A 168 -3.30 -1.31 9.26
CA ALA A 168 -3.63 -2.74 9.23
C ALA A 168 -3.94 -3.30 10.62
N GLN A 169 -3.20 -2.88 11.67
CA GLN A 169 -3.47 -3.28 13.05
C GLN A 169 -4.79 -2.70 13.56
N VAL A 170 -5.08 -1.43 13.27
CA VAL A 170 -6.34 -0.78 13.66
C VAL A 170 -7.54 -1.44 12.96
N VAL A 171 -7.43 -1.75 11.67
CA VAL A 171 -8.48 -2.45 10.92
C VAL A 171 -8.68 -3.90 11.38
N ALA A 172 -7.68 -4.52 12.00
CA ALA A 172 -7.80 -5.87 12.53
C ALA A 172 -8.58 -5.95 13.86
N LEU A 173 -8.79 -4.83 14.55
CA LEU A 173 -9.58 -4.76 15.79
C LEU A 173 -11.05 -5.07 15.51
N SER A 174 -11.67 -5.85 16.40
CA SER A 174 -13.12 -6.05 16.34
C SER A 174 -13.89 -4.79 16.74
N VAL A 175 -15.18 -4.74 16.42
CA VAL A 175 -16.08 -3.70 16.91
C VAL A 175 -16.05 -3.62 18.44
N ASP A 176 -16.11 -4.78 19.13
CA ASP A 176 -16.06 -4.84 20.60
C ASP A 176 -14.75 -4.32 21.19
N GLN A 177 -13.64 -4.44 20.47
CA GLN A 177 -12.32 -3.90 20.86
C GLN A 177 -12.21 -2.38 20.67
N LEU A 178 -13.01 -1.80 19.77
CA LEU A 178 -13.04 -0.35 19.54
C LEU A 178 -13.97 0.39 20.50
N VAL A 179 -15.08 -0.24 20.94
CA VAL A 179 -16.05 0.35 21.90
C VAL A 179 -15.41 0.93 23.17
N PRO A 180 -14.47 0.27 23.87
CA PRO A 180 -13.91 0.77 25.12
C PRO A 180 -12.87 1.88 24.92
N ILE A 181 -12.40 2.11 23.69
CA ILE A 181 -11.50 3.22 23.37
C ILE A 181 -12.34 4.50 23.39
N ASP A 182 -12.13 5.34 24.40
CA ASP A 182 -12.93 6.56 24.51
C ASP A 182 -12.59 7.56 23.40
N ASN A 183 -13.46 8.55 23.20
CA ASN A 183 -13.28 9.50 22.11
C ASN A 183 -12.06 10.40 22.28
N THR A 184 -11.45 10.54 23.45
CA THR A 184 -10.19 11.28 23.59
C THR A 184 -8.99 10.46 23.13
N GLN A 185 -9.04 9.15 23.39
CA GLN A 185 -8.06 8.17 22.94
C GLN A 185 -8.17 7.91 21.42
N GLY A 186 -9.40 7.80 20.90
CA GLY A 186 -9.69 7.61 19.47
C GLY A 186 -9.18 8.73 18.56
N LEU A 187 -9.00 9.95 19.09
CA LEU A 187 -8.36 11.06 18.37
C LEU A 187 -6.87 10.81 18.10
N GLY A 188 -6.24 9.89 18.85
CA GLY A 188 -4.88 9.46 18.62
C GLY A 188 -4.71 8.64 17.34
N LEU A 189 -5.79 8.07 16.79
CA LEU A 189 -5.72 7.30 15.55
C LEU A 189 -5.28 8.17 14.38
N ASN A 190 -4.30 7.68 13.62
CA ASN A 190 -3.83 8.38 12.43
C ASN A 190 -4.91 8.39 11.33
N THR A 191 -4.84 9.37 10.43
CA THR A 191 -5.87 9.58 9.39
C THR A 191 -5.95 8.46 8.37
N GLN A 192 -4.85 7.73 8.13
CA GLN A 192 -4.86 6.55 7.25
C GLN A 192 -5.63 5.38 7.87
N ALA A 193 -5.50 5.17 9.18
CA ALA A 193 -6.27 4.18 9.92
C ALA A 193 -7.76 4.52 9.89
N ILE A 194 -8.12 5.80 10.16
CA ILE A 194 -9.52 6.25 10.13
C ILE A 194 -10.14 6.08 8.73
N ALA A 195 -9.39 6.35 7.66
CA ALA A 195 -9.86 6.12 6.29
C ALA A 195 -10.02 4.64 5.92
N ALA A 196 -9.28 3.75 6.59
CA ALA A 196 -9.31 2.32 6.33
C ALA A 196 -10.35 1.55 7.16
N LEU A 197 -10.92 2.17 8.20
CA LEU A 197 -11.94 1.56 9.04
C LEU A 197 -13.22 1.25 8.25
N SER A 198 -13.82 0.11 8.55
CA SER A 198 -15.14 -0.24 8.03
C SER A 198 -16.23 0.64 8.63
N PHE A 199 -17.40 0.63 8.00
CA PHE A 199 -18.59 1.32 8.51
C PHE A 199 -18.94 0.87 9.94
N GLU A 200 -18.93 -0.43 10.21
CA GLU A 200 -19.26 -0.99 11.54
C GLU A 200 -18.20 -0.59 12.59
N GLN A 201 -16.93 -0.53 12.21
CA GLN A 201 -15.85 -0.11 13.11
C GLN A 201 -15.93 1.39 13.45
N LEU A 202 -16.30 2.24 12.48
CA LEU A 202 -16.57 3.65 12.76
C LEU A 202 -17.78 3.86 13.69
N MET A 203 -18.76 2.95 13.66
CA MET A 203 -19.90 2.94 14.59
C MET A 203 -19.55 2.51 16.01
N ALA A 204 -18.40 1.87 16.21
CA ALA A 204 -17.99 1.39 17.52
C ALA A 204 -17.63 2.54 18.48
N PHE A 205 -17.19 3.69 17.96
CA PHE A 205 -16.80 4.84 18.79
C PHE A 205 -18.03 5.48 19.44
N PRO A 206 -18.09 5.58 20.78
CA PRO A 206 -19.27 6.06 21.49
C PRO A 206 -19.44 7.58 21.39
N LEU A 207 -19.88 8.11 20.25
CA LEU A 207 -20.10 9.54 20.01
C LEU A 207 -21.50 9.98 20.49
N THR A 208 -21.65 10.18 21.80
CA THR A 208 -22.94 10.50 22.43
C THR A 208 -23.16 11.99 22.76
N THR A 209 -22.12 12.82 22.66
CA THR A 209 -22.18 14.25 23.01
C THR A 209 -21.60 15.16 21.93
N SER A 210 -22.10 16.39 21.84
CA SER A 210 -21.63 17.40 20.89
C SER A 210 -20.14 17.75 21.04
N ALA A 211 -19.62 17.71 22.27
CA ALA A 211 -18.20 17.93 22.56
C ALA A 211 -17.30 16.86 21.92
N GLN A 212 -17.74 15.60 21.91
CA GLN A 212 -16.99 14.49 21.30
C GLN A 212 -16.90 14.64 19.77
N TYR A 213 -17.98 15.04 19.10
CA TYR A 213 -17.95 15.34 17.66
C TYR A 213 -17.03 16.51 17.32
N ARG A 214 -16.98 17.55 18.15
CA ARG A 214 -16.10 18.71 17.94
C ARG A 214 -14.62 18.42 18.18
N ALA A 215 -14.31 17.37 18.95
CA ALA A 215 -12.93 16.99 19.20
C ALA A 215 -12.27 16.32 17.97
N ILE A 216 -13.07 15.77 17.04
CA ILE A 216 -12.59 15.17 15.79
C ILE A 216 -12.04 16.27 14.87
N THR A 217 -10.80 16.12 14.41
CA THR A 217 -10.18 17.14 13.55
C THR A 217 -10.80 17.18 12.15
N THR A 218 -10.67 18.32 11.46
CA THR A 218 -11.10 18.47 10.05
C THR A 218 -10.44 17.44 9.15
N THR A 219 -9.17 17.10 9.38
CA THR A 219 -8.43 16.09 8.63
C THR A 219 -8.97 14.68 8.86
N GLN A 220 -9.40 14.35 10.08
CA GLN A 220 -10.02 13.06 10.39
C GLN A 220 -11.40 12.93 9.76
N ILE A 221 -12.18 14.02 9.70
CA ILE A 221 -13.49 14.03 9.02
C ILE A 221 -13.33 13.94 7.50
N ALA A 222 -12.33 14.61 6.93
CA ALA A 222 -11.99 14.47 5.51
C ALA A 222 -11.57 13.04 5.13
N ALA A 223 -11.05 12.28 6.10
CA ALA A 223 -10.65 10.89 5.93
C ALA A 223 -11.81 9.90 6.03
N TRP A 224 -13.03 10.31 6.41
CA TRP A 224 -14.16 9.39 6.53
C TRP A 224 -14.54 8.76 5.18
N PRO A 225 -14.83 7.44 5.15
CA PRO A 225 -15.35 6.78 3.96
C PRO A 225 -16.64 7.45 3.46
N ARG A 226 -16.82 7.50 2.13
CA ARG A 226 -17.96 8.17 1.49
C ARG A 226 -19.29 7.53 1.90
N GLU A 227 -19.26 6.25 2.22
CA GLU A 227 -20.38 5.42 2.62
C GLU A 227 -21.01 5.93 3.94
N VAL A 228 -20.21 6.53 4.83
CA VAL A 228 -20.68 7.06 6.13
C VAL A 228 -21.71 8.18 5.93
N MET A 229 -21.56 8.97 4.86
CA MET A 229 -22.32 10.21 4.62
C MET A 229 -23.80 9.96 4.28
N GLY A 230 -24.15 8.74 3.87
CA GLY A 230 -25.55 8.34 3.58
C GLY A 230 -26.28 7.69 4.75
N THR A 231 -25.69 7.64 5.94
CA THR A 231 -26.19 6.84 7.06
C THR A 231 -26.74 7.69 8.20
N ASN A 232 -27.48 7.04 9.12
CA ASN A 232 -27.99 7.68 10.34
C ASN A 232 -26.87 8.32 11.18
N ILE A 233 -25.64 7.82 11.12
CA ILE A 233 -24.48 8.42 11.81
C ILE A 233 -24.31 9.87 11.38
N TRP A 234 -24.37 10.13 10.07
CA TRP A 234 -24.21 11.48 9.55
C TRP A 234 -25.36 12.38 9.99
N LEU A 235 -26.59 11.87 10.00
CA LEU A 235 -27.77 12.59 10.49
C LEU A 235 -27.65 13.00 11.97
N TYR A 236 -27.05 12.16 12.82
CA TYR A 236 -26.77 12.48 14.22
C TYR A 236 -25.50 13.34 14.42
N ALA A 237 -24.48 13.17 13.59
CA ALA A 237 -23.21 13.90 13.67
C ALA A 237 -23.36 15.35 13.19
N GLN A 238 -24.10 15.58 12.11
CA GLN A 238 -24.30 16.89 11.46
C GLN A 238 -24.54 18.07 12.42
N PRO A 239 -25.54 18.03 13.32
CA PRO A 239 -25.83 19.18 14.19
C PRO A 239 -24.71 19.44 15.22
N ASN A 240 -23.80 18.49 15.40
CA ASN A 240 -22.73 18.55 16.37
C ASN A 240 -21.39 19.02 15.78
N LEU A 241 -21.23 18.96 14.44
CA LEU A 241 -20.02 19.40 13.74
C LEU A 241 -19.98 20.93 13.56
N SER A 242 -18.78 21.49 13.62
CA SER A 242 -18.52 22.89 13.29
C SER A 242 -18.54 23.15 11.79
N SER A 243 -18.66 24.43 11.39
CA SER A 243 -18.65 24.83 9.97
C SER A 243 -17.36 24.44 9.24
N SER A 244 -16.21 24.49 9.91
CA SER A 244 -14.92 24.05 9.34
C SER A 244 -14.84 22.54 9.17
N GLN A 245 -15.41 21.77 10.10
CA GLN A 245 -15.52 20.31 10.00
C GLN A 245 -16.46 19.89 8.85
N LEU A 246 -17.59 20.58 8.67
CA LEU A 246 -18.48 20.35 7.53
C LEU A 246 -17.83 20.73 6.19
N GLY A 247 -17.06 21.81 6.16
CA GLY A 247 -16.31 22.25 4.98
C GLY A 247 -15.14 21.34 4.58
N ALA A 248 -14.71 20.44 5.47
CA ALA A 248 -13.66 19.46 5.19
C ALA A 248 -14.18 18.23 4.41
N LEU A 249 -15.49 18.07 4.25
CA LEU A 249 -16.12 17.02 3.44
C LEU A 249 -15.97 17.34 1.93
N SER A 250 -15.85 16.31 1.07
CA SER A 250 -15.72 16.52 -0.38
C SER A 250 -16.87 17.35 -0.98
N THR A 251 -16.60 18.16 -2.00
CA THR A 251 -17.59 19.05 -2.64
C THR A 251 -18.82 18.31 -3.18
N SER A 252 -18.65 17.08 -3.69
CA SER A 252 -19.76 16.20 -4.10
C SER A 252 -20.64 15.75 -2.93
N ALA A 253 -20.06 15.56 -1.74
CA ALA A 253 -20.81 15.21 -0.54
C ALA A 253 -21.62 16.40 -0.03
N ILE A 254 -21.03 17.60 0.01
CA ILE A 254 -21.74 18.81 0.45
C ILE A 254 -22.95 19.09 -0.48
N ALA A 255 -22.79 18.92 -1.80
CA ALA A 255 -23.87 19.13 -2.77
C ALA A 255 -25.01 18.10 -2.68
N ALA A 256 -24.69 16.82 -2.43
CA ALA A 256 -25.70 15.77 -2.23
C ALA A 256 -26.49 15.95 -0.93
N LEU A 257 -25.93 16.63 0.07
CA LEU A 257 -26.48 16.71 1.42
C LEU A 257 -27.21 18.03 1.72
N THR A 258 -26.89 19.10 1.00
CA THR A 258 -27.48 20.43 1.25
C THR A 258 -28.33 20.87 0.07
N LEU A 259 -27.70 21.01 -1.10
CA LEU A 259 -28.34 21.57 -2.28
C LEU A 259 -29.37 20.61 -2.88
N THR A 260 -29.05 19.32 -2.97
CA THR A 260 -29.95 18.33 -3.61
C THR A 260 -31.27 18.16 -2.84
N PRO A 261 -31.28 17.93 -1.51
CA PRO A 261 -32.53 17.80 -0.76
C PRO A 261 -33.32 19.12 -0.71
N ALA A 262 -32.63 20.26 -0.58
CA ALA A 262 -33.28 21.57 -0.57
C ALA A 262 -33.95 21.87 -1.93
N LEU A 263 -33.25 21.64 -3.05
CA LEU A 263 -33.82 21.78 -4.39
C LEU A 263 -34.96 20.79 -4.61
N CYS A 264 -34.83 19.54 -4.17
CA CYS A 264 -35.92 18.57 -4.24
C CYS A 264 -37.16 19.05 -3.47
N ALA A 265 -37.00 19.56 -2.24
CA ALA A 265 -38.12 20.07 -1.44
C ALA A 265 -38.78 21.33 -2.04
N LEU A 266 -38.00 22.20 -2.69
CA LEU A 266 -38.49 23.43 -3.30
C LEU A 266 -39.08 23.23 -4.71
N MET A 267 -38.52 22.30 -5.50
CA MET A 267 -38.80 22.18 -6.93
C MET A 267 -39.55 20.90 -7.33
N LEU A 268 -39.57 19.84 -6.51
CA LEU A 268 -40.45 18.70 -6.82
C LEU A 268 -41.89 19.05 -6.45
N HIS A 269 -42.76 19.04 -7.46
CA HIS A 269 -44.19 19.01 -7.22
C HIS A 269 -44.62 17.70 -6.56
N PRO A 270 -45.59 17.72 -5.63
CA PRO A 270 -46.09 16.51 -4.98
C PRO A 270 -46.59 15.49 -6.00
N ALA A 271 -46.00 14.29 -6.00
CA ALA A 271 -46.51 13.15 -6.75
C ALA A 271 -47.58 12.42 -5.93
N ALA A 272 -48.79 12.24 -6.47
CA ALA A 272 -49.86 11.53 -5.77
C ALA A 272 -49.48 10.06 -5.48
N GLN A 273 -49.62 9.64 -4.23
CA GLN A 273 -49.03 8.42 -3.64
C GLN A 273 -49.34 7.07 -4.32
N HIS A 274 -50.28 6.98 -5.27
CA HIS A 274 -50.74 5.70 -5.84
C HIS A 274 -50.95 5.70 -7.36
N LYS A 275 -50.35 6.62 -8.11
CA LYS A 275 -50.38 6.55 -9.58
C LYS A 275 -48.96 6.40 -10.12
N PRO A 276 -48.51 5.19 -10.52
CA PRO A 276 -47.32 5.07 -11.34
C PRO A 276 -47.62 5.80 -12.65
N ASN A 277 -47.08 7.01 -12.80
CA ASN A 277 -47.01 7.83 -14.02
C ASN A 277 -47.98 7.40 -15.13
N ARG A 278 -49.29 7.62 -14.94
CA ARG A 278 -50.32 7.37 -15.96
C ARG A 278 -50.77 8.66 -16.68
N PHE A 279 -50.03 9.75 -16.48
CA PHE A 279 -50.38 11.07 -17.00
C PHE A 279 -49.40 11.61 -18.06
N MET A 280 -48.31 10.90 -18.41
CA MET A 280 -47.39 11.34 -19.46
C MET A 280 -47.61 10.60 -20.78
N LYS A 281 -48.74 10.87 -21.45
CA LYS A 281 -49.04 10.26 -22.77
C LYS A 281 -47.84 10.39 -23.71
N GLY A 282 -47.31 9.26 -24.19
CA GLY A 282 -46.22 9.23 -25.17
C GLY A 282 -45.03 8.38 -24.75
N PHE A 283 -43.82 8.87 -25.01
CA PHE A 283 -42.56 8.14 -24.82
C PHE A 283 -42.30 7.76 -23.35
N PHE A 284 -42.46 8.71 -22.42
CA PHE A 284 -42.10 8.49 -21.00
C PHE A 284 -42.99 7.47 -20.30
N ASP A 285 -44.29 7.39 -20.63
CA ASP A 285 -45.17 6.32 -20.12
C ASP A 285 -44.72 4.94 -20.61
N ARG A 286 -44.34 4.83 -21.90
CA ARG A 286 -43.82 3.57 -22.47
C ARG A 286 -42.47 3.19 -21.85
N PHE A 287 -41.59 4.17 -21.66
CA PHE A 287 -40.30 3.96 -20.98
C PHE A 287 -40.51 3.50 -19.54
N ASN A 288 -41.35 4.18 -18.76
CA ASN A 288 -41.62 3.80 -17.37
C ASN A 288 -42.29 2.43 -17.25
N SER A 289 -43.21 2.10 -18.16
CA SER A 289 -43.83 0.76 -18.21
C SER A 289 -42.80 -0.33 -18.54
N ALA A 290 -41.90 -0.07 -19.49
CA ALA A 290 -40.84 -1.01 -19.85
C ALA A 290 -39.81 -1.16 -18.72
N PHE A 291 -39.42 -0.05 -18.10
CA PHE A 291 -38.51 -0.03 -16.95
C PHE A 291 -39.12 -0.75 -15.73
N GLY A 292 -40.40 -0.55 -15.46
CA GLY A 292 -41.12 -1.28 -14.41
C GLY A 292 -41.18 -2.79 -14.67
N ALA A 293 -41.46 -3.19 -15.91
CA ALA A 293 -41.43 -4.60 -16.31
C ALA A 293 -40.02 -5.21 -16.19
N PHE A 294 -38.98 -4.47 -16.60
CA PHE A 294 -37.58 -4.87 -16.41
C PHE A 294 -37.23 -5.02 -14.92
N THR A 295 -37.63 -4.06 -14.09
CA THR A 295 -37.38 -4.09 -12.63
C THR A 295 -38.04 -5.30 -12.00
N HIS A 296 -39.30 -5.61 -12.36
CA HIS A 296 -39.98 -6.81 -11.88
C HIS A 296 -39.27 -8.09 -12.34
N GLY A 297 -38.86 -8.16 -13.59
CA GLY A 297 -38.07 -9.27 -14.13
C GLY A 297 -36.72 -9.44 -13.44
N TYR A 298 -36.02 -8.34 -13.17
CA TYR A 298 -34.76 -8.31 -12.42
C TYR A 298 -34.93 -8.85 -11.00
N VAL A 299 -35.86 -8.31 -10.22
CA VAL A 299 -36.12 -8.75 -8.84
C VAL A 299 -36.49 -10.24 -8.79
N LYS A 300 -37.36 -10.69 -9.70
CA LYS A 300 -37.74 -12.11 -9.81
C LYS A 300 -36.54 -13.00 -10.14
N SER A 301 -35.68 -12.57 -11.06
CA SER A 301 -34.48 -13.32 -11.48
C SER A 301 -33.45 -13.39 -10.36
N THR A 302 -33.24 -12.31 -9.61
CA THR A 302 -32.38 -12.28 -8.41
C THR A 302 -32.88 -13.27 -7.35
N GLY A 303 -34.18 -13.34 -7.12
CA GLY A 303 -34.78 -14.34 -6.22
C GLY A 303 -34.53 -15.79 -6.64
N VAL A 304 -34.49 -16.06 -7.95
CA VAL A 304 -34.13 -17.39 -8.49
C VAL A 304 -32.63 -17.67 -8.32
N LEU A 305 -31.77 -16.68 -8.55
CA LEU A 305 -30.31 -16.79 -8.40
C LEU A 305 -29.89 -17.12 -6.96
N ILE A 306 -30.52 -16.48 -5.96
CA ILE A 306 -30.25 -16.74 -4.53
C ILE A 306 -30.50 -18.22 -4.19
N ARG A 307 -31.48 -18.86 -4.82
CA ARG A 307 -31.80 -20.29 -4.59
C ARG A 307 -30.89 -21.25 -5.37
N ARG A 308 -30.00 -20.76 -6.24
CA ARG A 308 -29.12 -21.54 -7.11
C ARG A 308 -27.64 -21.20 -6.91
N ALA A 309 -27.18 -21.23 -5.65
CA ALA A 309 -25.83 -20.84 -5.26
C ALA A 309 -24.70 -21.51 -6.10
N LEU A 310 -24.82 -22.80 -6.40
CA LEU A 310 -23.83 -23.52 -7.21
C LEU A 310 -23.73 -23.01 -8.66
N LEU A 311 -24.86 -22.65 -9.27
CA LEU A 311 -24.87 -22.12 -10.64
C LEU A 311 -24.20 -20.73 -10.68
N VAL A 312 -24.47 -19.89 -9.69
CA VAL A 312 -23.83 -18.57 -9.55
C VAL A 312 -22.33 -18.71 -9.38
N ALA A 313 -21.89 -19.62 -8.50
CA ALA A 313 -20.47 -19.92 -8.31
C ALA A 313 -19.78 -20.39 -9.60
N LEU A 314 -20.43 -21.28 -10.37
CA LEU A 314 -19.91 -21.74 -11.66
C LEU A 314 -19.77 -20.59 -12.67
N THR A 315 -20.78 -19.72 -12.77
CA THR A 315 -20.71 -18.55 -13.67
C THR A 315 -19.60 -17.58 -13.26
N PHE A 316 -19.37 -17.40 -11.96
CA PHE A 316 -18.26 -16.59 -11.46
C PHE A 316 -16.90 -17.21 -11.79
N ALA A 317 -16.77 -18.53 -11.67
CA ALA A 317 -15.55 -19.24 -12.08
C ALA A 317 -15.27 -19.09 -13.58
N VAL A 318 -16.29 -19.21 -14.44
CA VAL A 318 -16.16 -18.95 -15.88
C VAL A 318 -15.75 -17.50 -16.16
N LEU A 319 -16.33 -16.53 -15.44
CA LEU A 319 -15.95 -15.13 -15.55
C LEU A 319 -14.48 -14.92 -15.17
N LEU A 320 -13.99 -15.55 -14.10
CA LEU A 320 -12.57 -15.47 -13.71
C LEU A 320 -11.64 -16.04 -14.78
N VAL A 321 -12.00 -17.17 -15.39
CA VAL A 321 -11.25 -17.75 -16.53
C VAL A 321 -11.25 -16.80 -17.72
N ALA A 322 -12.38 -16.16 -18.02
CA ALA A 322 -12.47 -15.16 -19.09
C ALA A 322 -11.61 -13.92 -18.79
N ILE A 323 -11.61 -13.43 -17.56
CA ILE A 323 -10.75 -12.32 -17.11
C ILE A 323 -9.28 -12.70 -17.26
N TYR A 324 -8.89 -13.90 -16.82
CA TYR A 324 -7.53 -14.40 -16.99
C TYR A 324 -7.13 -14.47 -18.47
N GLY A 325 -8.02 -14.99 -19.33
CA GLY A 325 -7.81 -15.03 -20.77
C GLY A 325 -7.65 -13.63 -21.38
N LEU A 326 -8.46 -12.66 -20.95
CA LEU A 326 -8.33 -11.27 -21.37
C LEU A 326 -7.00 -10.65 -20.92
N LEU A 327 -6.63 -10.81 -19.65
CA LEU A 327 -5.37 -10.26 -19.13
C LEU A 327 -4.14 -10.85 -19.85
N LYS A 328 -4.20 -12.13 -20.24
CA LYS A 328 -3.09 -12.79 -20.95
C LYS A 328 -3.00 -12.42 -22.43
N THR A 329 -4.13 -12.09 -23.07
CA THR A 329 -4.18 -11.82 -24.52
C THR A 329 -4.06 -10.35 -24.88
N ARG A 330 -4.24 -9.44 -23.91
CA ARG A 330 -4.18 -8.01 -24.14
C ARG A 330 -2.74 -7.51 -24.04
N PRO A 331 -2.18 -6.90 -25.09
CA PRO A 331 -0.86 -6.28 -25.01
C PRO A 331 -0.89 -5.09 -24.05
N THR A 332 0.22 -4.87 -23.34
CA THR A 332 0.40 -3.75 -22.43
C THR A 332 1.01 -2.56 -23.16
N ALA A 333 0.55 -1.35 -22.85
CA ALA A 333 1.14 -0.09 -23.27
C ALA A 333 1.09 0.90 -22.09
N LEU A 334 2.00 1.87 -22.07
CA LEU A 334 2.04 2.87 -20.99
C LEU A 334 0.93 3.91 -21.19
N VAL A 335 0.92 4.57 -22.35
CA VAL A 335 -0.08 5.55 -22.80
C VAL A 335 -0.26 5.37 -24.31
N PRO A 336 -1.46 5.56 -24.87
CA PRO A 336 -1.66 5.58 -26.32
C PRO A 336 -0.80 6.65 -27.01
N ASP A 337 -0.28 6.34 -28.19
CA ASP A 337 0.37 7.35 -29.03
C ASP A 337 -0.66 8.35 -29.55
N GLU A 338 -0.34 9.64 -29.45
CA GLU A 338 -1.21 10.73 -29.86
C GLU A 338 -0.72 11.35 -31.17
N ASP A 339 -1.65 11.65 -32.09
CA ASP A 339 -1.35 12.45 -33.27
C ASP A 339 -1.22 13.91 -32.85
N GLN A 340 -0.02 14.34 -32.44
CA GLN A 340 0.19 15.70 -31.92
C GLN A 340 0.32 16.78 -33.01
N GLY A 341 0.11 16.45 -34.30
CA GLY A 341 0.20 17.40 -35.41
C GLY A 341 1.62 17.74 -35.88
N TYR A 342 2.64 17.04 -35.40
CA TYR A 342 4.02 17.17 -35.85
C TYR A 342 4.78 15.85 -35.73
N MET A 343 5.88 15.74 -36.47
CA MET A 343 6.80 14.60 -36.45
C MET A 343 8.22 15.10 -36.74
N PHE A 344 9.19 14.23 -36.53
CA PHE A 344 10.60 14.51 -36.78
C PHE A 344 11.19 13.52 -37.76
N ALA A 345 12.24 13.93 -38.46
CA ALA A 345 13.09 13.04 -39.21
C ALA A 345 14.56 13.34 -38.94
N VAL A 346 15.38 12.31 -38.90
CA VAL A 346 16.84 12.40 -38.90
C VAL A 346 17.34 11.78 -40.20
N VAL A 347 18.13 12.55 -40.94
CA VAL A 347 18.81 12.13 -42.16
C VAL A 347 20.29 12.02 -41.84
N GLN A 348 20.83 10.80 -41.87
CA GLN A 348 22.22 10.53 -41.53
C GLN A 348 22.95 9.90 -42.72
N LEU A 349 23.95 10.59 -43.24
CA LEU A 349 24.85 10.08 -44.27
C LEU A 349 26.05 9.34 -43.63
N PRO A 350 26.85 8.59 -44.42
CA PRO A 350 28.13 8.05 -43.98
C PRO A 350 29.02 9.12 -43.36
N PRO A 351 29.81 8.80 -42.31
CA PRO A 351 30.62 9.78 -41.58
C PRO A 351 31.57 10.64 -42.43
N ALA A 352 31.99 10.16 -43.60
CA ALA A 352 32.85 10.88 -44.53
C ALA A 352 32.11 11.92 -45.40
N ALA A 353 30.79 12.06 -45.28
CA ALA A 353 30.02 13.01 -46.09
C ALA A 353 30.25 14.47 -45.68
N SER A 354 30.37 15.34 -46.68
CA SER A 354 30.44 16.79 -46.49
C SER A 354 29.07 17.38 -46.12
N LEU A 355 29.07 18.54 -45.48
CA LEU A 355 27.85 19.27 -45.14
C LEU A 355 27.02 19.61 -46.40
N GLU A 356 27.68 19.87 -47.52
CA GLU A 356 27.03 20.12 -48.81
C GLU A 356 26.22 18.90 -49.30
N ARG A 357 26.77 17.69 -49.17
CA ARG A 357 26.03 16.45 -49.51
C ARG A 357 24.84 16.24 -48.57
N THR A 358 25.02 16.54 -47.29
CA THR A 358 23.94 16.47 -46.30
C THR A 358 22.83 17.48 -46.59
N ASN A 359 23.19 18.70 -46.98
CA ASN A 359 22.23 19.72 -47.43
C ASN A 359 21.41 19.21 -48.62
N ALA A 360 22.07 18.66 -49.65
CA ALA A 360 21.37 18.10 -50.82
C ALA A 360 20.41 16.94 -50.44
N ALA A 361 20.82 16.09 -49.49
CA ALA A 361 19.97 14.99 -49.01
C ALA A 361 18.76 15.49 -48.21
N VAL A 362 18.92 16.49 -47.34
CA VAL A 362 17.80 17.04 -46.56
C VAL A 362 16.87 17.89 -47.43
N ASP A 363 17.37 18.52 -48.48
CA ASP A 363 16.55 19.24 -49.47
C ASP A 363 15.70 18.25 -50.28
N LEU A 364 16.27 17.12 -50.67
CA LEU A 364 15.52 16.03 -51.31
C LEU A 364 14.44 15.48 -50.37
N PHE A 365 14.78 15.24 -49.10
CA PHE A 365 13.80 14.84 -48.08
C PHE A 365 12.67 15.84 -47.93
N THR A 366 13.01 17.13 -47.81
CA THR A 366 12.04 18.22 -47.66
C THR A 366 11.07 18.27 -48.82
N ASN A 367 11.56 18.09 -50.06
CA ASN A 367 10.72 18.02 -51.25
C ASN A 367 9.78 16.81 -51.27
N ILE A 368 10.25 15.64 -50.79
CA ILE A 368 9.41 14.44 -50.65
C ILE A 368 8.32 14.68 -49.60
N ALA A 369 8.70 15.26 -48.46
CA ALA A 369 7.78 15.51 -47.35
C ALA A 369 6.69 16.52 -47.71
N LEU A 370 7.04 17.63 -48.37
CA LEU A 370 6.06 18.64 -48.80
C LEU A 370 5.09 18.13 -49.87
N LYS A 371 5.45 17.08 -50.62
CA LYS A 371 4.54 16.41 -51.59
C LYS A 371 3.61 15.40 -50.93
N THR A 372 3.82 15.08 -49.65
CA THR A 372 3.02 14.10 -48.94
C THR A 372 1.76 14.74 -48.38
N ASN A 373 0.60 14.15 -48.69
CA ASN A 373 -0.69 14.63 -48.22
C ASN A 373 -0.74 14.67 -46.69
N GLY A 374 -1.34 15.72 -46.14
CA GLY A 374 -1.40 15.98 -44.69
C GLY A 374 -0.18 16.69 -44.11
N VAL A 375 0.92 16.87 -44.85
CA VAL A 375 2.05 17.72 -44.45
C VAL A 375 1.75 19.19 -44.76
N ALA A 376 1.99 20.07 -43.80
CA ALA A 376 1.75 21.52 -43.91
C ALA A 376 3.04 22.35 -44.00
N GLY A 377 4.18 21.78 -43.63
CA GLY A 377 5.46 22.46 -43.68
C GLY A 377 6.60 21.61 -43.13
N VAL A 378 7.82 21.93 -43.54
CA VAL A 378 9.05 21.27 -43.08
C VAL A 378 10.08 22.34 -42.80
N ALA A 379 10.73 22.27 -41.64
CA ALA A 379 11.91 23.07 -41.31
C ALA A 379 13.08 22.11 -41.10
N SER A 380 14.22 22.35 -41.74
CA SER A 380 15.41 21.50 -41.63
C SER A 380 16.56 22.21 -40.94
N LEU A 381 17.37 21.44 -40.22
CA LEU A 381 18.61 21.87 -39.59
C LEU A 381 19.72 20.88 -39.97
N SER A 382 20.55 21.28 -40.93
CA SER A 382 21.73 20.53 -41.32
C SER A 382 22.84 20.70 -40.30
N GLY A 383 23.64 19.65 -40.14
CA GLY A 383 24.74 19.62 -39.18
C GLY A 383 24.34 19.16 -37.79
N PHE A 384 23.07 18.78 -37.54
CA PHE A 384 22.55 18.44 -36.21
C PHE A 384 21.69 17.17 -36.23
N ASN A 385 21.90 16.30 -35.24
CA ASN A 385 21.13 15.09 -35.02
C ASN A 385 20.30 15.21 -33.73
N LEU A 386 18.98 15.27 -33.85
CA LEU A 386 18.06 15.44 -32.73
C LEU A 386 18.06 14.27 -31.72
N LEU A 387 18.36 13.05 -32.16
CA LEU A 387 18.36 11.88 -31.27
C LEU A 387 19.62 11.78 -30.43
N THR A 388 20.77 12.18 -30.98
CA THR A 388 22.07 12.07 -30.30
C THR A 388 22.58 13.39 -29.74
N GLY A 389 21.99 14.52 -30.14
CA GLY A 389 22.47 15.87 -29.80
C GLY A 389 23.79 16.26 -30.50
N LEU A 390 24.35 15.40 -31.35
CA LEU A 390 25.65 15.62 -31.98
C LEU A 390 25.57 16.61 -33.15
N THR A 391 26.61 17.43 -33.27
CA THR A 391 26.82 18.34 -34.41
C THR A 391 27.92 17.81 -35.32
N THR A 392 27.56 17.42 -36.55
CA THR A 392 28.49 16.78 -37.50
C THR A 392 28.09 17.08 -38.94
N SER A 393 29.04 17.10 -39.87
CA SER A 393 28.76 17.37 -41.29
C SER A 393 27.81 16.40 -41.97
N TYR A 394 27.63 15.19 -41.45
CA TYR A 394 26.87 14.09 -42.06
C TYR A 394 25.48 13.85 -41.44
N ASN A 395 25.01 14.74 -40.56
CA ASN A 395 23.70 14.63 -39.92
C ASN A 395 22.80 15.83 -40.26
N ALA A 396 21.50 15.60 -40.40
CA ALA A 396 20.49 16.64 -40.45
C ALA A 396 19.21 16.21 -39.74
N THR A 397 18.49 17.18 -39.19
CA THR A 397 17.17 17.00 -38.57
C THR A 397 16.12 17.78 -39.35
N ALA A 398 14.97 17.18 -39.62
CA ALA A 398 13.80 17.86 -40.17
C ALA A 398 12.62 17.82 -39.20
N PHE A 399 12.00 18.97 -38.98
CA PHE A 399 10.80 19.19 -38.20
C PHE A 399 9.63 19.30 -39.17
N ILE A 400 8.71 18.35 -39.11
CA ILE A 400 7.60 18.24 -40.05
C ILE A 400 6.32 18.63 -39.32
N ARG A 401 5.68 19.70 -39.78
CA ARG A 401 4.38 20.16 -39.30
C ARG A 401 3.29 19.54 -40.15
N LEU A 402 2.30 18.94 -39.53
CA LEU A 402 1.11 18.42 -40.20
C LEU A 402 0.03 19.50 -40.28
N LYS A 403 -0.92 19.30 -41.20
CA LYS A 403 -2.14 20.12 -41.25
C LYS A 403 -2.97 19.91 -39.98
N PRO A 404 -3.78 20.89 -39.54
CA PRO A 404 -4.74 20.70 -38.45
C PRO A 404 -5.65 19.48 -38.70
N TRP A 405 -6.09 18.78 -37.65
CA TRP A 405 -6.88 17.54 -37.80
C TRP A 405 -8.15 17.71 -38.64
N HIS A 406 -8.81 18.87 -38.57
CA HIS A 406 -10.04 19.14 -39.33
C HIS A 406 -9.81 19.35 -40.84
N GLU A 407 -8.56 19.56 -41.26
CA GLU A 407 -8.16 19.65 -42.66
C GLU A 407 -7.59 18.33 -43.20
N ARG A 408 -7.46 17.31 -42.33
CA ARG A 408 -6.87 16.02 -42.67
C ARG A 408 -7.94 14.95 -42.89
N GLY A 409 -7.78 14.17 -43.95
CA GLY A 409 -8.64 13.03 -44.22
C GLY A 409 -8.44 11.87 -43.23
N PRO A 410 -9.35 10.89 -43.15
CA PRO A 410 -9.22 9.72 -42.27
C PRO A 410 -7.96 8.88 -42.51
N ALA A 411 -7.39 8.95 -43.72
CA ALA A 411 -6.16 8.28 -44.11
C ALA A 411 -4.88 9.13 -43.85
N GLU A 412 -5.02 10.33 -43.31
CA GLU A 412 -3.93 11.30 -43.07
C GLU A 412 -3.62 11.46 -41.58
N SER A 413 -3.76 10.38 -40.80
CA SER A 413 -3.27 10.34 -39.42
C SER A 413 -1.73 10.38 -39.40
N ALA A 414 -1.14 10.92 -38.34
CA ALA A 414 0.32 11.00 -38.20
C ALA A 414 1.02 9.64 -38.43
N PRO A 415 0.52 8.49 -37.90
CA PRO A 415 1.11 7.18 -38.21
C PRO A 415 1.00 6.77 -39.69
N ALA A 416 -0.07 7.16 -40.39
CA ALA A 416 -0.24 6.87 -41.81
C ALA A 416 0.72 7.72 -42.67
N ILE A 417 0.82 9.02 -42.37
CA ILE A 417 1.75 9.94 -43.01
C ILE A 417 3.20 9.50 -42.77
N LEU A 418 3.54 9.10 -41.54
CA LEU A 418 4.85 8.55 -41.21
C LEU A 418 5.20 7.33 -42.08
N ARG A 419 4.27 6.37 -42.22
CA ARG A 419 4.49 5.20 -43.09
C ARG A 419 4.70 5.58 -44.55
N GLN A 420 3.92 6.54 -45.06
CA GLN A 420 4.06 7.03 -46.43
C GLN A 420 5.42 7.71 -46.66
N LEU A 421 5.84 8.56 -45.72
CA LEU A 421 7.12 9.26 -45.78
C LEU A 421 8.31 8.29 -45.70
N MET A 422 8.28 7.31 -44.78
CA MET A 422 9.34 6.32 -44.68
C MET A 422 9.49 5.53 -45.98
N GLY A 423 8.36 5.12 -46.59
CA GLY A 423 8.37 4.42 -47.88
C GLY A 423 8.92 5.26 -49.02
N ALA A 424 8.58 6.55 -49.08
CA ALA A 424 9.04 7.45 -50.14
C ALA A 424 10.52 7.87 -49.96
N ALA A 425 10.97 8.10 -48.73
CA ALA A 425 12.32 8.60 -48.44
C ALA A 425 13.40 7.51 -48.57
N ASN A 426 13.16 6.31 -48.02
CA ASN A 426 14.17 5.24 -47.98
C ASN A 426 14.58 4.69 -49.36
N GLY A 427 13.75 4.90 -50.39
CA GLY A 427 14.09 4.54 -51.78
C GLY A 427 14.71 5.67 -52.60
N ALA A 428 14.52 6.92 -52.19
CA ALA A 428 14.90 8.10 -52.97
C ALA A 428 16.23 8.71 -52.54
N ILE A 429 16.55 8.68 -51.24
CA ILE A 429 17.76 9.29 -50.68
C ILE A 429 18.82 8.20 -50.55
N LYS A 430 19.65 8.05 -51.59
CA LYS A 430 20.72 7.05 -51.63
C LYS A 430 21.79 7.35 -50.58
N ASP A 431 22.37 6.29 -50.04
CA ASP A 431 23.49 6.36 -49.08
C ASP A 431 23.17 7.21 -47.84
N ALA A 432 21.91 7.27 -47.40
CA ALA A 432 21.53 7.90 -46.15
C ALA A 432 20.57 6.99 -45.38
N ASN A 433 20.73 6.97 -44.05
CA ASN A 433 19.74 6.41 -43.15
C ASN A 433 18.74 7.51 -42.78
N VAL A 434 17.47 7.32 -43.16
CA VAL A 434 16.39 8.27 -42.88
C VAL A 434 15.44 7.65 -41.88
N LEU A 435 15.44 8.19 -40.66
CA LEU A 435 14.57 7.75 -39.59
C LEU A 435 13.50 8.82 -39.34
N ILE A 436 12.23 8.44 -39.45
CA ILE A 436 11.08 9.33 -39.23
C ILE A 436 10.30 8.80 -38.03
N PHE A 437 10.00 9.67 -37.08
CA PHE A 437 9.37 9.28 -35.82
C PHE A 437 8.42 10.34 -35.31
N ASN A 438 7.41 9.88 -34.58
CA ASN A 438 6.49 10.76 -33.84
C ASN A 438 7.12 11.18 -32.50
N PRO A 439 6.67 12.30 -31.91
CA PRO A 439 7.01 12.64 -30.52
C PRO A 439 6.52 11.58 -29.53
N PRO A 440 7.05 11.57 -28.29
CA PRO A 440 6.50 10.73 -27.23
C PRO A 440 5.07 11.15 -26.86
N PRO A 441 4.25 10.21 -26.34
CA PRO A 441 2.86 10.49 -25.96
C PRO A 441 2.75 11.55 -24.85
N ILE A 442 3.76 11.67 -24.00
CA ILE A 442 3.87 12.72 -22.98
C ILE A 442 5.08 13.59 -23.29
N ARG A 443 4.85 14.90 -23.42
CA ARG A 443 5.93 15.87 -23.65
C ARG A 443 6.91 15.86 -22.48
N GLY A 444 8.21 15.80 -22.79
CA GLY A 444 9.29 15.80 -21.80
C GLY A 444 9.75 14.42 -21.33
N LEU A 445 9.10 13.31 -21.75
CA LEU A 445 9.60 11.96 -21.47
C LEU A 445 10.80 11.55 -22.33
N GLY A 446 11.00 12.22 -23.46
CA GLY A 446 12.08 11.92 -24.39
C GLY A 446 11.91 12.71 -25.68
N THR A 447 12.72 12.36 -26.67
CA THR A 447 12.77 13.06 -27.96
C THR A 447 11.94 12.35 -29.05
N ALA A 448 11.83 11.02 -28.96
CA ALA A 448 11.08 10.17 -29.88
C ALA A 448 10.06 9.30 -29.14
N GLY A 449 8.96 8.95 -29.81
CA GLY A 449 8.05 7.89 -29.37
C GLY A 449 8.67 6.50 -29.53
N GLY A 450 7.99 5.49 -28.98
CA GLY A 450 8.49 4.11 -28.95
C GLY A 450 9.25 3.80 -27.66
N PHE A 451 10.35 3.05 -27.76
CA PHE A 451 11.17 2.62 -26.62
C PHE A 451 12.63 3.01 -26.83
N GLU A 452 13.31 3.34 -25.73
CA GLU A 452 14.72 3.68 -25.70
C GLU A 452 15.39 2.88 -24.57
N PHE A 453 16.50 2.20 -24.89
CA PHE A 453 17.28 1.44 -23.91
C PHE A 453 18.76 1.73 -24.15
N ILE A 454 19.49 1.97 -23.05
CA ILE A 454 20.94 2.15 -23.07
C ILE A 454 21.57 0.81 -22.68
N LEU A 455 22.38 0.25 -23.57
CA LEU A 455 23.20 -0.92 -23.26
C LEU A 455 24.46 -0.44 -22.54
N GLN A 456 24.52 -0.64 -21.22
CA GLN A 456 25.70 -0.34 -20.43
C GLN A 456 26.57 -1.60 -20.30
N ASP A 457 27.82 -1.54 -20.76
CA ASP A 457 28.78 -2.61 -20.50
C ASP A 457 29.11 -2.63 -19.00
N ARG A 458 29.19 -3.84 -18.43
CA ARG A 458 29.37 -4.07 -16.99
C ARG A 458 30.79 -3.75 -16.51
N ALA A 459 31.72 -3.50 -17.44
CA ALA A 459 33.05 -2.99 -17.14
C ALA A 459 32.96 -1.46 -16.95
N GLY A 460 32.89 -1.03 -15.69
CA GLY A 460 32.76 0.39 -15.30
C GLY A 460 33.93 1.27 -15.77
N GLY A 461 33.84 1.77 -17.00
CA GLY A 461 34.57 2.94 -17.47
C GLY A 461 33.55 4.01 -17.84
N ASP A 462 33.77 5.24 -17.34
CA ASP A 462 32.93 6.41 -17.59
C ASP A 462 32.69 6.63 -19.09
N ALA A 463 31.44 7.03 -19.40
CA ALA A 463 30.93 7.34 -20.73
C ALA A 463 31.60 8.55 -21.38
#